data_AF-A0A3B9L3X3-F1
#
_entry.id   AF-A0A3B9L3X3-F1
#
_cell.length_a   1.000
_cell.length_b   1.000
_cell.length_c   1.000
_cell.angle_alpha   90.00
_cell.angle_beta   90.00
_cell.angle_gamma   90.00
#
_symmetry.space_group_name_H-M   'P 1'
#
loop_
_entity.id
_entity.type
_entity.pdbx_description
1 polymer ?
#
loop_
_entity_poly.entity_id
_entity_poly.type
_entity_poly.pdbx_seq_one_letter_code
_entity_poly.pdbx_strand_id
1 'polypeptide(L)'
;MRHALLLLFPVLAAACATPGYDYQARMAPTFPQAAEYRDVLVGEFRGPAGYVAEEEFAAMLDQIVIDGEYWFTDPYGEPAGTYQGRVDIDSWEAETRFERKKRCVEYDGLFDCERRAVVETECREETVEVVVTAELIDHRTGRLVLRQEQLGGASRESCVDIAEYPYNGEDLGVWGEPRYSSYDPYNAPIGMVEDATIEAVHRFRNDIAPYYQTMRAEIMTEGLTPEAQNDPRFAAAVKATKDGNFLGACAQWDELGREWTQSPSILHNLGACAEARGDMATAQMRYARAAELAQAIPLLEDKKAKSIFTALERVSGRRMDDQLINSILHPEESAPES
;
A
#
# COMPACT_ATOMS: atom_id res chain seq x y z
N MET A 1 20.70 3.82 -43.86
CA MET A 1 19.68 4.83 -43.44
C MET A 1 19.66 4.81 -41.92
N ARG A 2 19.85 5.97 -41.28
CA ARG A 2 19.97 6.14 -39.81
C ARG A 2 18.65 5.78 -39.13
N HIS A 3 18.68 4.88 -38.14
CA HIS A 3 17.53 4.61 -37.27
C HIS A 3 17.50 5.66 -36.16
N ALA A 4 16.47 6.51 -36.19
CA ALA A 4 16.16 7.44 -35.12
C ALA A 4 15.37 6.70 -34.04
N LEU A 5 15.99 6.51 -32.88
CA LEU A 5 15.36 5.99 -31.67
C LEU A 5 14.52 7.14 -31.06
N LEU A 6 13.20 7.09 -31.20
CA LEU A 6 12.28 8.01 -30.52
C LEU A 6 12.08 7.50 -29.09
N LEU A 7 12.82 8.09 -28.14
CA LEU A 7 12.57 7.97 -26.71
C LEU A 7 11.28 8.76 -26.38
N LEU A 8 10.18 8.03 -26.18
CA LEU A 8 8.98 8.55 -25.53
C LEU A 8 9.29 8.72 -24.04
N PHE A 9 9.63 9.94 -23.64
CA PHE A 9 9.62 10.31 -22.22
C PHE A 9 8.17 10.31 -21.73
N PRO A 10 7.84 9.58 -20.64
CA PRO A 10 6.55 9.73 -20.01
C PRO A 10 6.51 11.13 -19.39
N VAL A 11 5.62 11.97 -19.89
CA VAL A 11 5.24 13.21 -19.21
C VAL A 11 4.53 12.77 -17.93
N LEU A 12 5.27 12.79 -16.81
CA LEU A 12 4.70 12.65 -15.48
C LEU A 12 3.67 13.77 -15.31
N ALA A 13 2.40 13.40 -15.42
CA ALA A 13 1.32 14.24 -14.95
C ALA A 13 1.58 14.47 -13.45
N ALA A 14 2.07 15.66 -13.10
CA ALA A 14 2.12 16.11 -11.72
C ALA A 14 0.66 16.25 -11.26
N ALA A 15 0.11 15.16 -10.73
CA ALA A 15 -1.11 15.20 -9.95
C ALA A 15 -0.96 16.30 -8.90
N CYS A 16 -2.06 16.99 -8.58
CA CYS A 16 -2.14 18.03 -7.56
C CYS A 16 -1.86 17.47 -6.17
N ALA A 17 -0.64 17.01 -5.91
CA ALA A 17 -0.19 16.59 -4.59
C ALA A 17 0.13 17.85 -3.77
N THR A 18 -0.36 17.89 -2.54
CA THR A 18 0.04 18.89 -1.56
C THR A 18 1.57 18.94 -1.48
N PRO A 19 2.21 20.12 -1.56
CA PRO A 19 3.66 20.21 -1.47
C PRO A 19 4.17 19.61 -0.17
N GLY A 20 5.30 18.91 -0.22
CA GLY A 20 5.83 18.19 0.91
C GLY A 20 7.06 17.38 0.52
N TYR A 21 7.56 16.61 1.47
CA TYR A 21 8.77 15.80 1.32
C TYR A 21 8.41 14.32 1.47
N ASP A 22 8.75 13.50 0.47
CA ASP A 22 8.57 12.05 0.56
C ASP A 22 9.76 11.43 1.29
N TYR A 23 9.50 10.46 2.17
CA TYR A 23 10.52 9.70 2.88
C TYR A 23 10.00 8.30 3.20
N GLN A 24 10.91 7.36 3.43
CA GLN A 24 10.58 6.01 3.87
C GLN A 24 10.38 6.01 5.39
N ALA A 25 9.25 5.49 5.84
CA ALA A 25 8.96 5.26 7.25
C ALA A 25 8.88 3.76 7.52
N ARG A 26 9.37 3.34 8.70
CA ARG A 26 9.08 2.01 9.23
C ARG A 26 7.67 2.03 9.82
N MET A 27 6.87 1.05 9.45
CA MET A 27 5.50 0.86 9.95
C MET A 27 5.47 -0.41 10.80
N ALA A 28 4.83 -0.32 11.97
CA ALA A 28 4.59 -1.48 12.79
C ALA A 28 3.58 -2.42 12.09
N PRO A 29 3.68 -3.74 12.33
CA PRO A 29 2.67 -4.68 11.86
C PRO A 29 1.34 -4.48 12.57
N THR A 30 0.26 -4.96 11.93
CA THR A 30 -1.09 -4.97 12.53
C THR A 30 -1.12 -5.69 13.88
N PHE A 31 -0.34 -6.77 14.03
CA PHE A 31 -0.28 -7.59 15.24
C PHE A 31 1.15 -7.65 15.81
N PRO A 32 1.55 -6.65 16.62
CA PRO A 32 2.89 -6.57 17.23
C PRO A 32 3.32 -7.83 17.98
N GLN A 33 2.41 -8.50 18.68
CA GLN A 33 2.70 -9.72 19.43
C GLN A 33 3.19 -10.89 18.56
N ALA A 34 2.84 -10.90 17.27
CA ALA A 34 3.35 -11.89 16.33
C ALA A 34 4.76 -11.54 15.85
N ALA A 35 5.03 -10.24 15.67
CA ALA A 35 6.35 -9.74 15.27
C ALA A 35 7.46 -9.98 16.31
N GLU A 36 7.10 -10.19 17.58
CA GLU A 36 8.04 -10.60 18.63
C GLU A 36 8.64 -11.99 18.39
N TYR A 37 7.94 -12.86 17.65
CA TYR A 37 8.41 -14.21 17.29
C TYR A 37 9.21 -14.15 15.99
N ARG A 38 10.51 -13.85 16.09
CA ARG A 38 11.41 -13.74 14.93
C ARG A 38 12.00 -15.07 14.49
N ASP A 39 12.14 -16.02 15.41
CA ASP A 39 12.54 -17.40 15.15
C ASP A 39 11.27 -18.27 15.11
N VAL A 40 10.79 -18.57 13.90
CA VAL A 40 9.54 -19.32 13.68
C VAL A 40 9.73 -20.39 12.62
N LEU A 41 8.92 -21.45 12.72
CA LEU A 41 8.72 -22.42 11.65
C LEU A 41 7.37 -22.22 10.97
N VAL A 42 7.29 -22.58 9.69
CA VAL A 42 6.01 -22.78 9.01
C VAL A 42 5.72 -24.28 9.00
N GLY A 43 4.56 -24.65 9.55
CA GLY A 43 4.04 -26.00 9.58
C GLY A 43 2.85 -26.18 8.63
N GLU A 44 2.07 -27.22 8.85
CA GLU A 44 1.02 -27.64 7.93
C GLU A 44 -0.12 -26.60 7.82
N PHE A 45 -0.44 -26.25 6.58
CA PHE A 45 -1.72 -25.63 6.23
C PHE A 45 -2.61 -26.70 5.60
N ARG A 46 -3.82 -26.90 6.15
CA ARG A 46 -4.78 -27.90 5.66
C ARG A 46 -5.66 -27.35 4.54
N GLY A 47 -6.29 -28.22 3.76
CA GLY A 47 -7.33 -27.83 2.78
C GLY A 47 -6.85 -27.82 1.32
N PRO A 48 -7.71 -27.40 0.37
CA PRO A 48 -7.54 -27.63 -1.08
C PRO A 48 -6.28 -27.02 -1.73
N ALA A 49 -5.65 -26.03 -1.10
CA ALA A 49 -4.35 -25.48 -1.51
C ALA A 49 -3.44 -25.24 -0.30
N GLY A 50 -3.56 -26.08 0.72
CA GLY A 50 -2.78 -25.95 1.96
C GLY A 50 -1.26 -25.98 1.74
N TYR A 51 -0.78 -26.85 0.85
CA TYR A 51 0.64 -26.93 0.50
C TYR A 51 1.18 -25.65 -0.14
N VAL A 52 0.37 -24.96 -0.97
CA VAL A 52 0.72 -23.66 -1.54
C VAL A 52 0.79 -22.61 -0.44
N ALA A 53 -0.18 -22.61 0.48
CA ALA A 53 -0.14 -21.70 1.61
C ALA A 53 1.12 -21.90 2.47
N GLU A 54 1.54 -23.14 2.72
CA GLU A 54 2.78 -23.45 3.45
C GLU A 54 4.03 -22.91 2.74
N GLU A 55 4.19 -23.23 1.45
CA GLU A 55 5.36 -22.81 0.66
C GLU A 55 5.45 -21.29 0.54
N GLU A 56 4.34 -20.64 0.19
CA GLU A 56 4.29 -19.18 0.00
C GLU A 56 4.44 -18.43 1.31
N PHE A 57 3.90 -18.96 2.42
CA PHE A 57 4.06 -18.31 3.72
C PHE A 57 5.52 -18.40 4.17
N ALA A 58 6.18 -19.54 4.00
CA ALA A 58 7.60 -19.69 4.29
C ALA A 58 8.45 -18.75 3.42
N ALA A 59 8.22 -18.76 2.10
CA ALA A 59 8.93 -17.89 1.16
C ALA A 59 8.72 -16.40 1.47
N MET A 60 7.53 -16.02 1.93
CA MET A 60 7.23 -14.66 2.36
C MET A 60 8.06 -14.27 3.60
N LEU A 61 8.15 -15.14 4.63
CA LEU A 61 8.92 -14.86 5.85
C LEU A 61 10.41 -14.63 5.53
N ASP A 62 10.98 -15.48 4.67
CA ASP A 62 12.40 -15.45 4.27
C ASP A 62 12.81 -14.17 3.53
N GLN A 63 11.86 -13.41 2.99
CA GLN A 63 12.11 -12.22 2.19
C GLN A 63 11.92 -10.90 2.94
N ILE A 64 11.51 -10.95 4.21
CA ILE A 64 11.24 -9.73 4.97
C ILE A 64 12.55 -9.17 5.53
N VAL A 65 12.97 -8.03 5.00
CA VAL A 65 14.19 -7.31 5.40
C VAL A 65 13.83 -5.93 5.94
N ILE A 66 14.35 -5.59 7.12
CA ILE A 66 14.21 -4.28 7.77
C ILE A 66 15.61 -3.84 8.22
N ASP A 67 15.95 -2.58 7.92
CA ASP A 67 17.24 -1.96 8.25
C ASP A 67 18.46 -2.75 7.75
N GLY A 68 18.29 -3.50 6.66
CA GLY A 68 19.34 -4.31 6.03
C GLY A 68 19.49 -5.73 6.59
N GLU A 69 18.68 -6.11 7.58
CA GLU A 69 18.69 -7.44 8.20
C GLU A 69 17.36 -8.17 7.97
N TYR A 70 17.41 -9.50 7.92
CA TYR A 70 16.20 -10.31 7.87
C TYR A 70 15.43 -10.17 9.18
N TRP A 71 14.12 -9.89 9.07
CA TRP A 71 13.25 -9.77 10.23
C TRP A 71 13.07 -11.13 10.90
N PHE A 72 12.65 -12.13 10.12
CA PHE A 72 12.60 -13.52 10.58
C PHE A 72 13.97 -14.17 10.38
N THR A 73 14.38 -14.96 11.36
CA THR A 73 15.69 -15.61 11.39
C THR A 73 15.52 -17.12 11.41
N ASP A 74 16.43 -17.82 10.75
CA ASP A 74 16.47 -19.28 10.81
C ASP A 74 16.55 -19.77 12.27
N PRO A 75 15.72 -20.75 12.67
CA PRO A 75 15.77 -21.30 14.01
C PRO A 75 17.11 -21.93 14.34
N TYR A 76 17.77 -21.45 15.39
CA TYR A 76 18.95 -22.12 15.96
C TYR A 76 18.53 -22.99 17.15
N GLY A 77 17.85 -24.11 16.87
CA GLY A 77 17.40 -25.06 17.88
C GLY A 77 15.88 -25.20 17.92
N GLU A 78 15.27 -25.09 19.11
CA GLU A 78 13.82 -25.07 19.26
C GLU A 78 13.28 -23.69 18.86
N PRO A 79 12.35 -23.60 17.90
CA PRO A 79 11.84 -22.32 17.44
C PRO A 79 11.01 -21.64 18.54
N ALA A 80 10.87 -20.31 18.47
CA ALA A 80 10.00 -19.61 19.42
C ALA A 80 8.52 -19.94 19.17
N GLY A 81 8.14 -20.13 17.89
CA GLY A 81 6.78 -20.44 17.50
C GLY A 81 6.66 -21.19 16.19
N THR A 82 5.44 -21.63 15.89
CA THR A 82 5.10 -22.29 14.64
C THR A 82 3.84 -21.69 14.05
N TYR A 83 3.92 -21.25 12.79
CA TYR A 83 2.78 -20.91 11.97
C TYR A 83 2.14 -22.16 11.41
N GLN A 84 0.83 -22.29 11.50
CA GLN A 84 0.05 -23.38 10.89
C GLN A 84 -1.30 -22.83 10.45
N GLY A 85 -2.06 -23.58 9.66
CA GLY A 85 -3.31 -23.02 9.18
C GLY A 85 -4.24 -23.93 8.39
N ARG A 86 -5.11 -23.27 7.63
CA ARG A 86 -5.99 -23.91 6.66
C ARG A 86 -6.39 -22.94 5.54
N VAL A 87 -6.75 -23.53 4.41
CA VAL A 87 -7.32 -22.86 3.24
C VAL A 87 -8.71 -23.42 3.02
N ASP A 88 -9.69 -22.51 2.94
CA ASP A 88 -11.08 -22.81 2.60
C ASP A 88 -11.48 -22.04 1.35
N ILE A 89 -12.31 -22.64 0.51
CA ILE A 89 -12.86 -21.98 -0.68
C ILE A 89 -14.18 -21.33 -0.25
N ASP A 90 -14.26 -20.01 -0.33
CA ASP A 90 -15.44 -19.25 0.10
C ASP A 90 -16.49 -19.22 -1.00
N SER A 91 -16.08 -18.86 -2.22
CA SER A 91 -16.98 -18.71 -3.36
C SER A 91 -16.35 -19.14 -4.68
N TRP A 92 -17.18 -19.62 -5.59
CA TRP A 92 -16.85 -19.74 -7.02
C TRP A 92 -18.03 -19.24 -7.84
N GLU A 93 -17.83 -18.10 -8.49
CA GLU A 93 -18.85 -17.40 -9.24
C GLU A 93 -18.39 -17.15 -10.67
N ALA A 94 -19.35 -16.88 -11.55
CA ALA A 94 -19.04 -16.39 -12.88
C ALA A 94 -20.05 -15.35 -13.35
N GLU A 95 -19.53 -14.31 -14.01
CA GLU A 95 -20.28 -13.33 -14.76
C GLU A 95 -20.08 -13.58 -16.25
N THR A 96 -21.16 -13.61 -17.02
CA THR A 96 -21.13 -13.75 -18.47
C THR A 96 -21.72 -12.51 -19.10
N ARG A 97 -20.89 -11.77 -19.84
CA ARG A 97 -21.26 -10.57 -20.59
C ARG A 97 -21.22 -10.83 -22.08
N PHE A 98 -22.03 -10.09 -22.83
CA PHE A 98 -22.09 -10.21 -24.28
C PHE A 98 -21.65 -8.90 -24.93
N GLU A 99 -20.77 -9.00 -25.90
CA GLU A 99 -20.19 -7.84 -26.60
C GLU A 99 -20.41 -7.95 -28.11
N ARG A 100 -20.75 -6.82 -28.75
CA ARG A 100 -20.81 -6.67 -30.19
C ARG A 100 -19.68 -5.78 -30.66
N LYS A 101 -18.82 -6.31 -31.53
CA LYS A 101 -17.73 -5.55 -32.14
C LYS A 101 -17.75 -5.72 -33.64
N LYS A 102 -17.56 -4.62 -34.37
CA LYS A 102 -17.32 -4.67 -35.82
C LYS A 102 -15.88 -5.14 -36.05
N ARG A 103 -15.71 -6.36 -36.57
CA ARG A 103 -14.39 -6.95 -36.85
C ARG A 103 -14.20 -7.18 -38.34
N CYS A 104 -12.95 -7.28 -38.76
CA CYS A 104 -12.61 -7.80 -40.08
C CYS A 104 -12.69 -9.32 -40.04
N VAL A 105 -13.40 -9.90 -40.99
CA VAL A 105 -13.68 -11.35 -41.04
C VAL A 105 -13.18 -11.98 -42.35
N GLU A 106 -12.75 -11.17 -43.31
CA GLU A 106 -12.15 -11.61 -44.57
C GLU A 106 -11.06 -10.63 -44.97
N TYR A 107 -9.88 -11.16 -45.29
CA TYR A 107 -8.69 -10.40 -45.62
C TYR A 107 -8.18 -10.75 -47.02
N ASP A 108 -7.75 -9.75 -47.79
CA ASP A 108 -6.93 -9.91 -49.00
C ASP A 108 -5.49 -9.51 -48.70
N GLY A 109 -4.64 -10.51 -48.49
CA GLY A 109 -3.28 -10.28 -47.97
C GLY A 109 -3.24 -9.96 -46.47
N LEU A 110 -2.07 -9.59 -45.96
CA LEU A 110 -1.81 -9.59 -44.50
C LEU A 110 -2.57 -8.51 -43.72
N PHE A 111 -3.04 -7.44 -44.37
CA PHE A 111 -3.63 -6.28 -43.70
C PHE A 111 -4.78 -5.61 -44.46
N ASP A 112 -5.15 -6.09 -45.65
CA ASP A 112 -6.29 -5.51 -46.38
C ASP A 112 -7.57 -6.22 -45.97
N CYS A 113 -8.54 -5.46 -45.44
CA CYS A 113 -9.78 -6.01 -44.94
C CYS A 113 -10.88 -5.88 -45.99
N GLU A 114 -11.21 -6.99 -46.65
CA GLU A 114 -12.23 -7.01 -47.70
C GLU A 114 -13.64 -6.95 -47.14
N ARG A 115 -13.90 -7.65 -46.01
CA ARG A 115 -15.23 -7.71 -45.42
C ARG A 115 -15.18 -7.51 -43.92
N ARG A 116 -16.05 -6.59 -43.46
CA ARG A 116 -16.34 -6.38 -42.04
C ARG A 116 -17.72 -6.93 -41.69
N ALA A 117 -17.80 -7.59 -40.55
CA ALA A 117 -19.02 -8.10 -39.97
C ALA A 117 -19.13 -7.64 -38.50
N VAL A 118 -20.35 -7.67 -37.97
CA VAL A 118 -20.57 -7.65 -36.53
C VAL A 118 -20.27 -9.04 -36.01
N VAL A 119 -19.39 -9.11 -35.02
CA VAL A 119 -19.10 -10.32 -34.27
C VAL A 119 -19.66 -10.15 -32.87
N GLU A 120 -20.53 -11.07 -32.49
CA GLU A 120 -21.01 -11.23 -31.12
C GLU A 120 -20.07 -12.17 -30.37
N THR A 121 -19.58 -11.71 -29.23
CA THR A 121 -18.69 -12.46 -28.35
C THR A 121 -19.38 -12.63 -27.00
N GLU A 122 -19.40 -13.86 -26.49
CA GLU A 122 -19.73 -14.19 -25.11
C GLU A 122 -18.43 -14.24 -24.30
N CYS A 123 -18.29 -13.34 -23.33
CA CYS A 123 -17.15 -13.29 -22.42
C CYS A 123 -17.61 -13.72 -21.04
N ARG A 124 -17.02 -14.80 -20.55
CA ARG A 124 -17.26 -15.39 -19.23
C ARG A 124 -16.06 -15.14 -18.34
N GLU A 125 -16.26 -14.38 -17.28
CA GLU A 125 -15.32 -14.15 -16.20
C GLU A 125 -15.70 -15.04 -15.01
N GLU A 126 -14.79 -15.90 -14.60
CA GLU A 126 -14.94 -16.75 -13.42
C GLU A 126 -14.08 -16.17 -12.31
N THR A 127 -14.62 -16.15 -11.08
CA THR A 127 -13.94 -15.65 -9.88
C THR A 127 -14.00 -16.71 -8.80
N VAL A 128 -12.86 -17.02 -8.20
CA VAL A 128 -12.74 -17.90 -7.03
C VAL A 128 -12.21 -17.08 -5.88
N GLU A 129 -12.86 -17.16 -4.72
CA GLU A 129 -12.40 -16.55 -3.48
C GLU A 129 -12.07 -17.61 -2.44
N VAL A 130 -10.97 -17.41 -1.72
CA VAL A 130 -10.50 -18.28 -0.65
C VAL A 130 -10.31 -17.51 0.64
N VAL A 131 -10.47 -18.22 1.76
CA VAL A 131 -10.11 -17.76 3.10
C VAL A 131 -8.91 -18.58 3.56
N VAL A 132 -7.80 -17.90 3.84
CA VAL A 132 -6.63 -18.50 4.49
C VAL A 132 -6.64 -18.11 5.96
N THR A 133 -6.69 -19.09 6.85
CA THR A 133 -6.52 -18.88 8.30
C THR A 133 -5.10 -19.26 8.70
N ALA A 134 -4.36 -18.33 9.28
CA ALA A 134 -3.05 -18.58 9.87
C ALA A 134 -3.09 -18.44 11.40
N GLU A 135 -2.43 -19.35 12.09
CA GLU A 135 -2.29 -19.40 13.54
C GLU A 135 -0.81 -19.42 13.91
N LEU A 136 -0.39 -18.54 14.81
CA LEU A 136 0.92 -18.62 15.46
C LEU A 136 0.77 -19.27 16.83
N ILE A 137 1.48 -20.37 17.05
CA ILE A 137 1.49 -21.10 18.31
C ILE A 137 2.88 -20.98 18.94
N ASP A 138 2.92 -20.58 20.21
CA ASP A 138 4.15 -20.57 21.01
C ASP A 138 4.65 -22.00 21.23
N HIS A 139 5.88 -22.29 20.81
CA HIS A 139 6.41 -23.65 20.77
C HIS A 139 6.49 -24.30 22.16
N ARG A 140 6.91 -23.51 23.17
CA ARG A 140 7.18 -23.98 24.52
C ARG A 140 5.91 -24.18 25.34
N THR A 141 4.92 -23.32 25.14
CA THR A 141 3.69 -23.29 25.95
C THR A 141 2.48 -23.88 25.25
N GLY A 142 2.52 -24.02 23.92
CA GLY A 142 1.38 -24.42 23.10
C GLY A 142 0.27 -23.35 23.04
N ARG A 143 0.55 -22.12 23.49
CA ARG A 143 -0.42 -21.03 23.52
C ARG A 143 -0.63 -20.46 22.13
N LEU A 144 -1.88 -20.23 21.75
CA LEU A 144 -2.24 -19.43 20.57
C LEU A 144 -1.83 -17.97 20.78
N VAL A 145 -0.89 -17.49 19.97
CA VAL A 145 -0.39 -16.10 19.98
C VAL A 145 -1.22 -15.23 19.04
N LEU A 146 -1.49 -15.75 17.84
CA LEU A 146 -2.26 -15.08 16.80
C LEU A 146 -3.15 -16.12 16.12
N ARG A 147 -4.39 -15.72 15.79
CA ARG A 147 -5.19 -16.33 14.73
C ARG A 147 -5.71 -15.20 13.87
N GLN A 148 -5.45 -15.27 12.57
CA GLN A 148 -5.87 -14.25 11.62
C GLN A 148 -6.33 -14.90 10.31
N GLU A 149 -7.30 -14.27 9.66
CA GLU A 149 -7.85 -14.68 8.39
C GLU A 149 -7.55 -13.62 7.32
N GLN A 150 -7.19 -14.08 6.13
CA GLN A 150 -7.00 -13.24 4.95
C GLN A 150 -7.80 -13.81 3.78
N LEU A 151 -8.44 -12.91 3.04
CA LEU A 151 -9.16 -13.22 1.81
C LEU A 151 -8.23 -13.04 0.61
N GLY A 152 -8.32 -13.96 -0.33
CA GLY A 152 -7.68 -13.85 -1.65
C GLY A 152 -8.63 -14.26 -2.74
N GLY A 153 -8.43 -13.72 -3.94
CA GLY A 153 -9.27 -13.93 -5.10
C GLY A 153 -8.45 -14.17 -6.35
N ALA A 154 -8.97 -15.00 -7.24
CA ALA A 154 -8.44 -15.16 -8.58
C ALA A 154 -9.58 -15.05 -9.59
N SER A 155 -9.38 -14.28 -10.65
CA SER A 155 -10.32 -14.21 -11.76
C SER A 155 -9.70 -14.64 -13.08
N ARG A 156 -10.51 -15.27 -13.93
CA ARG A 156 -10.12 -15.70 -15.27
C ARG A 156 -11.24 -15.41 -16.24
N GLU A 157 -10.90 -14.73 -17.33
CA GLU A 157 -11.83 -14.45 -18.41
C GLU A 157 -11.56 -15.35 -19.63
N SER A 158 -12.65 -15.82 -20.24
CA SER A 158 -12.64 -16.49 -21.53
C SER A 158 -13.72 -15.91 -22.44
N CYS A 159 -13.35 -15.58 -23.67
CA CYS A 159 -14.26 -15.00 -24.65
C CYS A 159 -14.37 -15.91 -25.88
N VAL A 160 -15.59 -16.21 -26.30
CA VAL A 160 -15.88 -17.00 -27.50
C VAL A 160 -16.79 -16.24 -28.44
N ASP A 161 -16.49 -16.26 -29.73
CA ASP A 161 -17.36 -15.69 -30.74
C ASP A 161 -18.56 -16.62 -30.96
N ILE A 162 -19.77 -16.10 -30.78
CA ILE A 162 -21.03 -16.87 -30.81
C ILE A 162 -21.86 -16.59 -32.07
N ALA A 163 -21.65 -15.44 -32.73
CA ALA A 163 -22.31 -15.12 -34.00
C ALA A 163 -21.50 -14.14 -34.85
N GLU A 164 -21.65 -14.24 -36.17
CA GLU A 164 -21.15 -13.29 -37.16
C GLU A 164 -22.28 -12.91 -38.13
N TYR A 165 -22.51 -11.62 -38.37
CA TYR A 165 -23.50 -11.16 -39.35
C TYR A 165 -23.12 -9.81 -40.00
N PRO A 166 -23.68 -9.48 -41.18
CA PRO A 166 -23.46 -8.19 -41.83
C PRO A 166 -23.91 -7.02 -40.93
N TYR A 167 -23.16 -5.93 -40.92
CA TYR A 167 -23.54 -4.73 -40.17
C TYR A 167 -24.68 -3.97 -40.87
N ASN A 168 -25.84 -3.90 -40.21
CA ASN A 168 -27.02 -3.18 -40.68
C ASN A 168 -27.36 -1.95 -39.83
N GLY A 169 -26.44 -1.51 -38.95
CA GLY A 169 -26.63 -0.36 -38.08
C GLY A 169 -26.95 -0.71 -36.63
N GLU A 170 -26.59 -1.93 -36.20
CA GLU A 170 -26.77 -2.40 -34.83
C GLU A 170 -25.88 -1.63 -33.83
N ASP A 171 -26.37 -1.47 -32.61
CA ASP A 171 -25.58 -0.89 -31.51
C ASP A 171 -24.39 -1.81 -31.15
N LEU A 172 -23.21 -1.22 -31.05
CA LEU A 172 -21.96 -1.90 -30.68
C LEU A 172 -21.67 -1.70 -29.19
N GLY A 173 -20.87 -2.59 -28.61
CA GLY A 173 -20.50 -2.58 -27.20
C GLY A 173 -21.16 -3.72 -26.41
N VAL A 174 -21.29 -3.54 -25.11
CA VAL A 174 -21.97 -4.51 -24.23
C VAL A 174 -23.45 -4.51 -24.57
N TRP A 175 -24.03 -5.69 -24.77
CA TRP A 175 -25.44 -5.85 -25.07
C TRP A 175 -26.06 -6.94 -24.20
N GLY A 176 -27.35 -6.80 -23.91
CA GLY A 176 -28.06 -7.69 -22.99
C GLY A 176 -27.69 -7.46 -21.52
N GLU A 177 -28.37 -8.20 -20.64
CA GLU A 177 -28.05 -8.22 -19.21
C GLU A 177 -26.97 -9.28 -18.95
N PRO A 178 -25.95 -8.98 -18.11
CA PRO A 178 -24.99 -9.98 -17.67
C PRO A 178 -25.69 -11.15 -16.97
N ARG A 179 -25.16 -12.36 -17.18
CA ARG A 179 -25.65 -13.56 -16.51
C ARG A 179 -24.70 -13.94 -15.39
N TYR A 180 -25.24 -14.09 -14.20
CA TYR A 180 -24.49 -14.51 -13.02
C TYR A 180 -24.75 -16.00 -12.73
N SER A 181 -23.70 -16.71 -12.37
CA SER A 181 -23.77 -18.12 -11.96
C SER A 181 -22.94 -18.31 -10.71
N SER A 182 -23.48 -19.05 -9.75
CA SER A 182 -22.76 -19.49 -8.54
C SER A 182 -22.64 -21.01 -8.61
N TYR A 183 -21.46 -21.51 -8.31
CA TYR A 183 -21.10 -22.92 -8.40
C TYR A 183 -20.81 -23.50 -7.02
N ASP A 184 -20.73 -24.81 -6.93
CA ASP A 184 -20.23 -25.48 -5.72
C ASP A 184 -18.73 -25.17 -5.58
N PRO A 185 -18.29 -24.48 -4.50
CA PRO A 185 -16.89 -24.07 -4.32
C PRO A 185 -15.91 -25.24 -4.36
N TYR A 186 -16.32 -26.46 -3.96
CA TYR A 186 -15.44 -27.63 -3.96
C TYR A 186 -15.06 -28.12 -5.38
N ASN A 187 -15.75 -27.63 -6.41
CA ASN A 187 -15.46 -27.93 -7.82
C ASN A 187 -14.69 -26.80 -8.52
N ALA A 188 -14.26 -25.78 -7.77
CA ALA A 188 -13.47 -24.67 -8.31
C ALA A 188 -12.19 -25.17 -9.01
N PRO A 189 -11.77 -24.54 -10.11
CA PRO A 189 -10.53 -24.91 -10.79
C PRO A 189 -9.32 -24.77 -9.84
N ILE A 190 -8.57 -25.85 -9.65
CA ILE A 190 -7.48 -25.88 -8.65
C ILE A 190 -6.44 -24.77 -8.83
N GLY A 191 -6.06 -24.44 -10.08
CA GLY A 191 -5.11 -23.34 -10.33
C GLY A 191 -5.62 -21.97 -9.87
N MET A 192 -6.93 -21.72 -9.95
CA MET A 192 -7.51 -20.46 -9.43
C MET A 192 -7.54 -20.46 -7.90
N VAL A 193 -7.76 -21.62 -7.26
CA VAL A 193 -7.68 -21.75 -5.80
C VAL A 193 -6.24 -21.47 -5.33
N GLU A 194 -5.23 -21.98 -6.04
CA GLU A 194 -3.82 -21.74 -5.76
C GLU A 194 -3.45 -20.25 -5.93
N ASP A 195 -3.82 -19.64 -7.06
CA ASP A 195 -3.60 -18.21 -7.32
C ASP A 195 -4.23 -17.32 -6.24
N ALA A 196 -5.48 -17.62 -5.85
CA ALA A 196 -6.18 -16.91 -4.78
C ALA A 196 -5.51 -17.12 -3.42
N THR A 197 -4.95 -18.31 -3.17
CA THR A 197 -4.21 -18.63 -1.94
C THR A 197 -2.91 -17.82 -1.84
N ILE A 198 -2.15 -17.71 -2.94
CA ILE A 198 -0.95 -16.86 -3.01
C ILE A 198 -1.30 -15.42 -2.66
N GLU A 199 -2.37 -14.88 -3.24
CA GLU A 199 -2.81 -13.51 -2.96
C GLU A 199 -3.17 -13.32 -1.48
N ALA A 200 -3.92 -14.26 -0.88
CA ALA A 200 -4.29 -14.22 0.52
C ALA A 200 -3.05 -14.27 1.45
N VAL A 201 -2.09 -15.16 1.15
CA VAL A 201 -0.87 -15.32 1.95
C VAL A 201 -0.06 -14.02 2.00
N HIS A 202 0.14 -13.36 0.85
CA HIS A 202 0.90 -12.11 0.80
C HIS A 202 0.33 -10.98 1.67
N ARG A 203 -0.99 -11.01 1.95
CA ARG A 203 -1.64 -10.00 2.80
C ARG A 203 -1.23 -10.14 4.27
N PHE A 204 -0.81 -11.32 4.73
CA PHE A 204 -0.29 -11.51 6.09
C PHE A 204 1.03 -10.78 6.34
N ARG A 205 1.80 -10.39 5.31
CA ARG A 205 3.10 -9.72 5.48
C ARG A 205 3.03 -8.56 6.46
N ASN A 206 2.08 -7.65 6.24
CA ASN A 206 1.93 -6.43 7.04
C ASN A 206 1.22 -6.70 8.37
N ASP A 207 0.61 -7.88 8.54
CA ASP A 207 -0.02 -8.27 9.79
C ASP A 207 0.99 -8.73 10.83
N ILE A 208 2.08 -9.34 10.40
CA ILE A 208 3.01 -10.06 11.28
C ILE A 208 4.42 -9.48 11.30
N ALA A 209 4.78 -8.62 10.34
CA ALA A 209 6.11 -8.02 10.30
C ALA A 209 6.09 -6.53 9.92
N PRO A 210 7.08 -5.76 10.38
CA PRO A 210 7.23 -4.38 9.96
C PRO A 210 7.48 -4.25 8.46
N TYR A 211 7.16 -3.08 7.91
CA TYR A 211 7.36 -2.78 6.50
C TYR A 211 7.72 -1.31 6.29
N TYR A 212 8.32 -1.00 5.14
CA TYR A 212 8.53 0.37 4.73
C TYR A 212 7.32 0.91 3.98
N GLN A 213 6.90 2.12 4.33
CA GLN A 213 5.90 2.87 3.59
C GLN A 213 6.45 4.23 3.20
N THR A 214 6.27 4.61 1.93
CA THR A 214 6.55 5.97 1.47
C THR A 214 5.50 6.90 2.07
N MET A 215 5.96 7.79 2.95
CA MET A 215 5.15 8.79 3.61
C MET A 215 5.48 10.17 3.07
N ARG A 216 4.55 11.10 3.24
CA ARG A 216 4.73 12.50 2.83
C ARG A 216 4.59 13.45 4.01
N ALA A 217 5.65 14.22 4.25
CA ALA A 217 5.66 15.33 5.20
C ALA A 217 5.12 16.58 4.49
N GLU A 218 3.82 16.81 4.57
CA GLU A 218 3.19 17.97 3.94
C GLU A 218 3.62 19.27 4.61
N ILE A 219 3.88 20.28 3.78
CA ILE A 219 4.12 21.66 4.23
C ILE A 219 2.84 22.48 4.10
N MET A 220 2.69 23.48 4.97
CA MET A 220 1.72 24.54 4.81
C MET A 220 2.19 25.52 3.74
N THR A 221 1.29 25.84 2.80
CA THR A 221 1.53 26.83 1.74
C THR A 221 1.02 28.22 2.08
N GLU A 222 0.34 28.37 3.20
CA GLU A 222 -0.18 29.64 3.73
C GLU A 222 0.35 29.87 5.14
N GLY A 223 0.68 31.13 5.44
CA GLY A 223 1.04 31.57 6.77
C GLY A 223 -0.21 31.77 7.63
N LEU A 224 -0.20 31.25 8.87
CA LEU A 224 -1.31 31.44 9.81
C LEU A 224 -1.24 32.76 10.59
N THR A 225 -0.14 33.50 10.47
CA THR A 225 0.00 34.85 11.03
C THR A 225 0.33 35.84 9.91
N PRO A 226 -0.09 37.12 10.01
CA PRO A 226 0.22 38.14 9.01
C PRO A 226 1.72 38.30 8.75
N GLU A 227 2.55 38.22 9.78
CA GLU A 227 4.00 38.37 9.69
C GLU A 227 4.62 37.28 8.82
N ALA A 228 4.25 36.02 9.07
CA ALA A 228 4.73 34.89 8.29
C ALA A 228 4.18 34.88 6.86
N GLN A 229 2.90 35.23 6.68
CA GLN A 229 2.25 35.23 5.38
C GLN A 229 2.80 36.31 4.44
N ASN A 230 3.20 37.46 4.98
CA ASN A 230 3.70 38.59 4.20
C ASN A 230 5.22 38.56 3.97
N ASP A 231 5.93 37.60 4.58
CA ASP A 231 7.36 37.43 4.36
C ASP A 231 7.63 36.76 2.99
N PRO A 232 8.35 37.42 2.07
CA PRO A 232 8.61 36.85 0.74
C PRO A 232 9.42 35.54 0.78
N ARG A 233 10.19 35.30 1.86
CA ARG A 233 10.93 34.04 2.05
C ARG A 233 9.98 32.85 2.24
N PHE A 234 8.78 33.07 2.80
CA PHE A 234 7.80 32.00 2.97
C PHE A 234 7.38 31.42 1.62
N ALA A 235 6.99 32.28 0.68
CA ALA A 235 6.61 31.85 -0.67
C ALA A 235 7.79 31.23 -1.43
N ALA A 236 9.01 31.75 -1.21
CA ALA A 236 10.23 31.17 -1.78
C ALA A 236 10.49 29.74 -1.27
N ALA A 237 10.29 29.48 0.03
CA ALA A 237 10.49 28.16 0.63
C ALA A 237 9.42 27.15 0.18
N VAL A 238 8.17 27.60 0.03
CA VAL A 238 7.09 26.80 -0.61
C VAL A 238 7.48 26.43 -2.04
N LYS A 239 7.98 27.40 -2.82
CA LYS A 239 8.42 27.15 -4.19
C LYS A 239 9.59 26.16 -4.24
N ALA A 240 10.61 26.35 -3.42
CA ALA A 240 11.74 25.43 -3.32
C ALA A 240 11.28 23.99 -3.00
N THR A 241 10.27 23.85 -2.14
CA THR A 241 9.67 22.53 -1.83
C THR A 241 8.96 21.92 -3.04
N LYS A 242 8.16 22.70 -3.78
CA LYS A 242 7.50 22.25 -5.02
C LYS A 242 8.49 21.84 -6.09
N ASP A 243 9.63 22.52 -6.16
CA ASP A 243 10.72 22.24 -7.09
C ASP A 243 11.58 21.02 -6.67
N GLY A 244 11.23 20.35 -5.56
CA GLY A 244 11.96 19.19 -5.03
C GLY A 244 13.29 19.54 -4.35
N ASN A 245 13.57 20.82 -4.11
CA ASN A 245 14.79 21.27 -3.45
C ASN A 245 14.63 21.16 -1.92
N PHE A 246 14.71 19.93 -1.41
CA PHE A 246 14.58 19.63 0.01
C PHE A 246 15.57 20.42 0.89
N LEU A 247 16.86 20.35 0.57
CA LEU A 247 17.92 21.00 1.36
C LEU A 247 17.76 22.53 1.38
N GLY A 248 17.48 23.13 0.23
CA GLY A 248 17.27 24.57 0.10
C GLY A 248 16.01 25.03 0.82
N ALA A 249 14.90 24.29 0.70
CA ALA A 249 13.66 24.62 1.38
C ALA A 249 13.80 24.55 2.90
N CYS A 250 14.40 23.48 3.43
CA CYS A 250 14.58 23.33 4.88
C CYS A 250 15.52 24.37 5.47
N ALA A 251 16.58 24.77 4.74
CA ALA A 251 17.43 25.88 5.17
C ALA A 251 16.64 27.21 5.26
N GLN A 252 15.75 27.49 4.30
CA GLN A 252 14.90 28.68 4.34
C GLN A 252 13.88 28.63 5.49
N TRP A 253 13.31 27.46 5.77
CA TRP A 253 12.43 27.28 6.92
C TRP A 253 13.17 27.49 8.25
N ASP A 254 14.42 27.02 8.37
CA ASP A 254 15.26 27.25 9.55
C ASP A 254 15.57 28.74 9.77
N GLU A 255 15.83 29.51 8.71
CA GLU A 255 16.01 30.97 8.80
C GLU A 255 14.73 31.67 9.26
N LEU A 256 13.60 31.35 8.64
CA LEU A 256 12.28 31.87 9.02
C LEU A 256 11.92 31.52 10.47
N GLY A 257 12.28 30.32 10.93
CA GLY A 257 12.04 29.85 12.29
C GLY A 257 12.77 30.65 13.38
N ARG A 258 13.93 31.24 13.05
CA ARG A 258 14.69 32.08 13.99
C ARG A 258 14.05 33.45 14.18
N GLU A 259 13.39 33.97 13.15
CA GLU A 259 12.73 35.28 13.18
C GLU A 259 11.30 35.16 13.71
N TRP A 260 10.55 34.18 13.21
CA TRP A 260 9.13 33.99 13.51
C TRP A 260 8.88 32.77 14.40
N THR A 261 9.52 32.77 15.58
CA THR A 261 9.53 31.62 16.51
C THR A 261 8.15 31.17 17.04
N GLN A 262 7.13 32.03 16.94
CA GLN A 262 5.76 31.76 17.38
C GLN A 262 4.77 31.61 16.22
N SER A 263 5.23 31.48 14.97
CA SER A 263 4.35 31.24 13.83
C SER A 263 3.99 29.75 13.73
N PRO A 264 2.71 29.36 13.83
CA PRO A 264 2.31 27.96 13.73
C PRO A 264 2.67 27.33 12.38
N SER A 265 2.50 28.06 11.28
CA SER A 265 2.80 27.58 9.92
C SER A 265 4.29 27.35 9.69
N ILE A 266 5.15 28.18 10.26
CA ILE A 266 6.61 28.01 10.15
C ILE A 266 7.06 26.83 11.02
N LEU A 267 6.53 26.72 12.24
CA LEU A 267 6.80 25.56 13.10
C LEU A 267 6.34 24.24 12.49
N HIS A 268 5.18 24.24 11.82
CA HIS A 268 4.70 23.08 11.04
C HIS A 268 5.70 22.70 9.94
N ASN A 269 6.16 23.66 9.13
CA ASN A 269 7.07 23.40 8.02
C ASN A 269 8.46 22.94 8.51
N LEU A 270 8.92 23.48 9.63
CA LEU A 270 10.09 22.98 10.36
C LEU A 270 9.87 21.55 10.87
N GLY A 271 8.66 21.23 11.34
CA GLY A 271 8.26 19.87 11.69
C GLY A 271 8.39 18.93 10.50
N ALA A 272 7.92 19.35 9.33
CA ALA A 272 7.99 18.57 8.09
C ALA A 272 9.44 18.28 7.67
N CYS A 273 10.33 19.25 7.82
CA CYS A 273 11.76 19.06 7.57
C CYS A 273 12.45 18.11 8.56
N ALA A 274 12.05 18.12 9.84
CA ALA A 274 12.58 17.18 10.84
C ALA A 274 12.06 15.76 10.57
N GLU A 275 10.77 15.66 10.29
CA GLU A 275 10.10 14.42 9.95
C GLU A 275 10.73 13.73 8.74
N ALA A 276 10.93 14.47 7.65
CA ALA A 276 11.51 13.93 6.42
C ALA A 276 12.97 13.47 6.59
N ARG A 277 13.65 13.90 7.67
CA ARG A 277 14.98 13.45 8.06
C ARG A 277 14.97 12.22 8.98
N GLY A 278 13.80 11.71 9.35
CA GLY A 278 13.68 10.63 10.34
C GLY A 278 13.69 11.11 11.80
N ASP A 279 13.80 12.41 12.08
CA ASP A 279 13.83 12.96 13.44
C ASP A 279 12.41 13.17 13.97
N MET A 280 11.74 12.05 14.30
CA MET A 280 10.35 12.03 14.75
C MET A 280 10.16 12.76 16.09
N ALA A 281 11.16 12.74 16.98
CA ALA A 281 11.11 13.42 18.26
C ALA A 281 11.05 14.95 18.07
N THR A 282 11.97 15.51 17.27
CA THR A 282 11.96 16.94 16.95
C THR A 282 10.72 17.33 16.15
N ALA A 283 10.29 16.49 15.20
CA ALA A 283 9.08 16.73 14.42
C ALA A 283 7.84 16.81 15.33
N GLN A 284 7.66 15.87 16.25
CA GLN A 284 6.54 15.84 17.18
C GLN A 284 6.52 17.10 18.05
N MET A 285 7.66 17.50 18.61
CA MET A 285 7.74 18.74 19.41
C MET A 285 7.33 19.97 18.61
N ARG A 286 7.80 20.08 17.36
CA ARG A 286 7.48 21.20 16.47
C ARG A 286 6.00 21.24 16.08
N TYR A 287 5.42 20.10 15.71
CA TYR A 287 4.00 20.00 15.39
C TYR A 287 3.10 20.24 16.62
N ALA A 288 3.48 19.74 17.79
CA ALA A 288 2.76 19.98 19.04
C ALA A 288 2.76 21.48 19.37
N ARG A 289 3.91 22.14 19.27
CA ARG A 289 4.00 23.58 19.50
C ARG A 289 3.20 24.38 18.46
N ALA A 290 3.23 23.97 17.19
CA ALA A 290 2.40 24.57 16.16
C ALA A 290 0.90 24.43 16.47
N ALA A 291 0.48 23.25 16.94
CA ALA A 291 -0.91 22.98 17.32
C ALA A 291 -1.37 23.87 18.48
N GLU A 292 -0.56 23.98 19.55
CA GLU A 292 -0.82 24.87 20.68
C GLU A 292 -1.03 26.33 20.23
N LEU A 293 -0.13 26.83 19.37
CA LEU A 293 -0.19 28.20 18.88
C LEU A 293 -1.37 28.43 17.93
N ALA A 294 -1.69 27.45 17.08
CA ALA A 294 -2.85 27.53 16.19
C ALA A 294 -4.17 27.59 16.97
N GLN A 295 -4.31 26.81 18.04
CA GLN A 295 -5.50 26.85 18.92
C GLN A 295 -5.67 28.20 19.61
N ALA A 296 -4.57 28.94 19.85
CA ALA A 296 -4.62 30.25 20.47
C ALA A 296 -5.03 31.39 19.52
N ILE A 297 -5.13 31.14 18.20
CA ILE A 297 -5.53 32.15 17.21
C ILE A 297 -7.06 32.31 17.21
N PRO A 298 -7.61 33.49 17.58
CA PRO A 298 -9.04 33.72 17.56
C PRO A 298 -9.59 33.61 16.13
N LEU A 299 -10.75 32.95 15.98
CA LEU A 299 -11.47 32.83 14.70
C LEU A 299 -10.68 32.12 13.58
N LEU A 300 -9.66 31.33 13.93
CA LEU A 300 -8.99 30.48 12.95
C LEU A 300 -9.97 29.41 12.45
N GLU A 301 -10.15 29.32 11.14
CA GLU A 301 -10.98 28.27 10.55
C GLU A 301 -10.32 26.90 10.73
N ASP A 302 -11.05 25.92 11.26
CA ASP A 302 -10.55 24.56 11.53
C ASP A 302 -9.84 23.93 10.32
N LYS A 303 -10.34 24.17 9.11
CA LYS A 303 -9.74 23.66 7.86
C LYS A 303 -8.31 24.17 7.62
N LYS A 304 -7.96 25.37 8.10
CA LYS A 304 -6.62 25.96 7.92
C LYS A 304 -5.59 25.37 8.90
N ALA A 305 -6.04 24.90 10.05
CA ALA A 305 -5.19 24.24 11.04
C ALA A 305 -5.14 22.72 10.87
N LYS A 306 -6.03 22.12 10.07
CA LYS A 306 -6.16 20.67 9.91
C LYS A 306 -4.84 19.96 9.64
N SER A 307 -4.00 20.50 8.75
CA SER A 307 -2.70 19.90 8.40
C SER A 307 -1.78 19.77 9.61
N ILE A 308 -1.83 20.71 10.56
CA ILE A 308 -1.01 20.69 11.78
C ILE A 308 -1.40 19.50 12.65
N PHE A 309 -2.69 19.30 12.88
CA PHE A 309 -3.18 18.19 13.71
C PHE A 309 -2.96 16.84 13.04
N THR A 310 -3.22 16.73 11.73
CA THR A 310 -2.95 15.51 10.96
C THR A 310 -1.47 15.15 10.98
N ALA A 311 -0.57 16.13 10.87
CA ALA A 311 0.87 15.87 10.96
C ALA A 311 1.29 15.44 12.38
N LEU A 312 0.77 16.09 13.42
CA LEU A 312 1.05 15.73 14.81
C LEU A 312 0.61 14.29 15.14
N GLU A 313 -0.61 13.93 14.76
CA GLU A 313 -1.16 12.58 14.95
C GLU A 313 -0.28 11.55 14.24
N ARG A 314 0.02 11.79 12.97
CA ARG A 314 0.84 10.90 12.15
C ARG A 314 2.26 10.72 12.70
N VAL A 315 2.95 11.78 13.12
CA VAL A 315 4.30 11.64 13.73
C VAL A 315 4.22 10.91 15.06
N SER A 316 3.18 11.17 15.87
CA SER A 316 3.01 10.51 17.16
C SER A 316 2.86 9.00 17.00
N GLY A 317 2.04 8.56 16.02
CA GLY A 317 1.92 7.14 15.67
C GLY A 317 3.25 6.54 15.22
N ARG A 318 3.95 7.20 14.29
CA ARG A 318 5.26 6.70 13.82
C ARG A 318 6.32 6.58 14.90
N ARG A 319 6.34 7.50 15.86
CA ARG A 319 7.28 7.39 16.99
C ARG A 319 6.98 6.13 17.81
N MET A 320 5.71 5.77 17.97
CA MET A 320 5.32 4.52 18.63
C MET A 320 5.74 3.30 17.80
N ASP A 321 5.55 3.34 16.48
CA ASP A 321 5.99 2.27 15.57
C ASP A 321 7.52 2.07 15.66
N ASP A 322 8.30 3.15 15.57
CA ASP A 322 9.75 3.10 15.70
C ASP A 322 10.18 2.55 17.06
N GLN A 323 9.50 2.94 18.14
CA GLN A 323 9.79 2.44 19.49
C GLN A 323 9.51 0.95 19.62
N LEU A 324 8.37 0.48 19.11
CA LEU A 324 8.02 -0.94 19.11
C LEU A 324 9.04 -1.75 18.32
N ILE A 325 9.33 -1.35 17.09
CA ILE A 325 10.27 -2.06 16.21
C ILE A 325 11.65 -2.12 16.86
N ASN A 326 12.14 -1.00 17.38
CA ASN A 326 13.44 -0.96 18.06
C ASN A 326 13.45 -1.82 19.34
N SER A 327 12.35 -1.89 20.11
CA SER A 327 12.30 -2.76 21.30
C SER A 327 12.38 -4.26 20.97
N ILE A 328 11.92 -4.65 19.78
CA ILE A 328 12.01 -6.03 19.30
C ILE A 328 13.43 -6.31 18.75
N LEU A 329 14.02 -5.37 18.03
CA LEU A 329 15.37 -5.52 17.46
C LEU A 329 16.48 -5.44 18.52
N HIS A 330 16.31 -4.60 19.53
CA HIS A 330 17.33 -4.28 20.54
C HIS A 330 16.76 -4.40 21.96
N PRO A 331 16.37 -5.63 22.39
CA PRO A 331 15.76 -5.82 23.70
C PRO A 331 16.69 -5.45 24.87
N GLU A 332 18.00 -5.60 24.71
CA GLU A 332 19.00 -5.31 25.77
C GLU A 332 19.18 -3.81 26.06
N GLU A 333 19.02 -2.93 25.07
CA GLU A 333 19.09 -1.47 25.26
C GLU A 333 17.81 -0.89 25.91
N SER A 334 16.73 -1.68 25.95
CA SER A 334 15.44 -1.26 26.49
C SER A 334 15.26 -1.55 27.98
N ALA A 335 16.14 -2.37 28.58
CA ALA A 335 16.14 -2.63 30.01
C ALA A 335 16.94 -1.53 30.74
N PRO A 336 16.36 -0.80 31.72
CA PRO A 336 17.16 0.10 32.54
C PRO A 336 18.20 -0.74 33.29
N GLU A 337 19.48 -0.33 33.21
CA GLU A 337 20.54 -0.89 34.05
C GLU A 337 20.05 -0.89 35.51
N SER A 338 19.94 -2.09 36.09
CA SER A 338 19.46 -2.33 37.45
C SER A 338 20.44 -1.87 38.51
#